data_AF-A0A9E2HCN9-F1
#
_entry.id   AF-A0A9E2HCN9-F1
#
_cell.length_a   1.000
_cell.length_b   1.000
_cell.length_c   1.000
_cell.angle_alpha   90.00
_cell.angle_beta   90.00
_cell.angle_gamma   90.00
#
_symmetry.space_group_name_H-M   'P 1'
#
loop_
_entity.id
_entity.type
_entity.pdbx_description
1 polymer ?
#
loop_
_entity_poly.entity_id
_entity_poly.type
_entity_poly.pdbx_seq_one_letter_code
_entity_poly.pdbx_strand_id
1 'polypeptide(L)'
;MTNPGSYKTVIKAYDEAQTEIQKYFPHFTDLIDRYRWDVVVSYVFARIEFAKHMTIYCGIVKLHQTDADLSWKAVTGDYLSRTRFRELFRTIFGKHISEPLLKKLESAEAVRDKHVHGKPVTPANLRKALVDTLKFAEEFNAFVYSVAQFRPFADLRGFKGAGKSLPKSTTRWILKGMNFQLN
;
A
#
# COMPACT_ATOMS: atom_id res chain seq x y z
N MET A 1 -15.06 15.89 -8.23
CA MET A 1 -15.45 14.53 -8.67
C MET A 1 -16.74 14.15 -7.98
N THR A 2 -17.77 13.83 -8.76
CA THR A 2 -19.11 13.40 -8.33
C THR A 2 -19.01 12.07 -7.57
N ASN A 3 -19.72 11.94 -6.45
CA ASN A 3 -19.74 10.70 -5.68
C ASN A 3 -20.35 9.57 -6.54
N PRO A 4 -19.75 8.37 -6.57
CA PRO A 4 -20.31 7.25 -7.32
C PRO A 4 -21.72 6.91 -6.80
N GLY A 5 -22.73 7.10 -7.65
CA GLY A 5 -24.14 6.94 -7.31
C GLY A 5 -24.57 5.49 -7.09
N SER A 6 -23.85 4.52 -7.68
CA SER A 6 -24.23 3.10 -7.70
C SER A 6 -23.02 2.17 -7.48
N TYR A 7 -23.29 0.96 -6.97
CA TYR A 7 -22.31 -0.13 -6.84
C TYR A 7 -21.67 -0.48 -8.20
N LYS A 8 -22.44 -0.36 -9.30
CA LYS A 8 -21.97 -0.58 -10.67
C LYS A 8 -20.78 0.30 -11.03
N THR A 9 -20.71 1.52 -10.49
CA THR A 9 -19.59 2.43 -10.74
C THR A 9 -18.30 1.94 -10.07
N VAL A 10 -18.41 1.29 -8.90
CA VAL A 10 -17.24 0.75 -8.19
C VAL A 10 -16.73 -0.51 -8.89
N ILE A 11 -17.64 -1.41 -9.30
CA ILE A 11 -17.30 -2.58 -10.10
C ILE A 11 -16.65 -2.17 -11.42
N LYS A 12 -17.25 -1.22 -12.14
CA LYS A 12 -16.67 -0.68 -13.38
C LYS A 12 -15.25 -0.14 -13.16
N ALA A 13 -15.02 0.63 -12.10
CA ALA A 13 -13.69 1.15 -11.79
C ALA A 13 -12.67 0.04 -11.49
N TYR A 14 -13.11 -1.09 -10.93
CA TYR A 14 -12.27 -2.26 -10.70
C TYR A 14 -11.99 -3.03 -11.99
N ASP A 15 -13.01 -3.24 -12.83
CA ASP A 15 -12.87 -3.94 -14.11
C ASP A 15 -11.99 -3.16 -15.10
N GLU A 16 -12.03 -1.83 -15.05
CA GLU A 16 -11.17 -0.92 -15.83
C GLU A 16 -9.75 -0.80 -15.26
N ALA A 17 -9.51 -1.24 -14.02
CA ALA A 17 -8.19 -1.15 -13.41
C ALA A 17 -7.22 -2.15 -14.07
N GLN A 18 -5.91 -1.86 -13.98
CA GLN A 18 -4.88 -2.75 -14.50
C GLN A 18 -5.00 -4.17 -13.94
N THR A 19 -4.73 -5.17 -14.79
CA THR A 19 -4.89 -6.60 -14.45
C THR A 19 -4.17 -7.02 -13.16
N GLU A 20 -3.02 -6.41 -12.86
CA GLU A 20 -2.30 -6.65 -11.61
C GLU A 20 -3.04 -6.17 -10.37
N ILE A 21 -3.75 -5.03 -10.45
CA ILE A 21 -4.58 -4.51 -9.37
C ILE A 21 -5.76 -5.46 -9.14
N GLN A 22 -6.38 -5.94 -10.22
CA GLN A 22 -7.44 -6.94 -10.13
C GLN A 22 -6.94 -8.22 -9.44
N LYS A 23 -5.79 -8.74 -9.87
CA LYS A 23 -5.15 -9.91 -9.22
C LYS A 23 -4.78 -9.66 -7.76
N TYR A 24 -4.44 -8.44 -7.39
CA TYR A 24 -4.11 -8.07 -6.02
C TYR A 24 -5.32 -8.02 -5.09
N PHE A 25 -6.52 -7.72 -5.64
CA PHE A 25 -7.79 -7.73 -4.93
C PHE A 25 -8.73 -8.81 -5.46
N PRO A 26 -8.36 -10.10 -5.38
CA PRO A 26 -9.04 -11.17 -6.13
C PRO A 26 -10.53 -11.36 -5.75
N HIS A 27 -10.91 -10.98 -4.53
CA HIS A 27 -12.28 -11.12 -4.01
C HIS A 27 -13.10 -9.83 -4.08
N PHE A 28 -12.61 -8.78 -4.75
CA PHE A 28 -13.22 -7.45 -4.69
C PHE A 28 -14.70 -7.43 -5.13
N THR A 29 -14.99 -8.06 -6.27
CA THR A 29 -16.36 -8.13 -6.82
C THR A 29 -17.29 -8.94 -5.91
N ASP A 30 -16.85 -10.11 -5.45
CA ASP A 30 -17.64 -10.96 -4.53
C ASP A 30 -17.93 -10.25 -3.21
N LEU A 31 -16.95 -9.48 -2.70
CA LEU A 31 -17.10 -8.73 -1.46
C LEU A 31 -18.15 -7.62 -1.60
N ILE A 32 -18.15 -6.90 -2.72
CA ILE A 32 -19.12 -5.84 -2.99
C ILE A 32 -20.54 -6.37 -3.13
N ASP A 33 -20.71 -7.54 -3.74
CA ASP A 33 -22.03 -8.13 -3.96
C ASP A 33 -22.64 -8.70 -2.66
N ARG A 34 -21.80 -9.31 -1.82
CA ARG A 34 -22.28 -10.11 -0.67
C ARG A 34 -22.22 -9.41 0.67
N TYR A 35 -21.41 -8.36 0.79
CA TYR A 35 -21.16 -7.72 2.07
C TYR A 35 -21.50 -6.23 2.06
N ARG A 36 -21.75 -5.71 3.26
CA ARG A 36 -21.94 -4.28 3.46
C ARG A 36 -20.64 -3.53 3.13
N TRP A 37 -20.79 -2.28 2.66
CA TRP A 37 -19.68 -1.43 2.20
C TRP A 37 -18.56 -1.23 3.22
N ASP A 38 -18.88 -1.24 4.51
CA ASP A 38 -17.93 -1.15 5.61
C ASP A 38 -16.95 -2.33 5.66
N VAL A 39 -17.47 -3.55 5.47
CA VAL A 39 -16.66 -4.77 5.42
C VAL A 39 -15.71 -4.71 4.22
N VAL A 40 -16.22 -4.30 3.05
CA VAL A 40 -15.43 -4.16 1.82
C VAL A 40 -14.31 -3.15 2.03
N VAL A 41 -14.63 -1.97 2.57
CA VAL A 41 -13.64 -0.91 2.87
C VAL A 41 -12.57 -1.43 3.82
N SER A 42 -12.96 -2.13 4.89
CA SER A 42 -12.02 -2.68 5.87
C SER A 42 -11.04 -3.68 5.23
N TYR A 43 -11.54 -4.59 4.39
CA TYR A 43 -10.70 -5.52 3.62
C TYR A 43 -9.71 -4.77 2.72
N VAL A 44 -10.19 -3.80 1.94
CA VAL A 44 -9.36 -3.04 1.01
C VAL A 44 -8.27 -2.25 1.74
N PHE A 45 -8.58 -1.66 2.89
CA PHE A 45 -7.58 -0.94 3.69
C PHE A 45 -6.54 -1.86 4.32
N ALA A 46 -6.93 -3.06 4.78
CA ALA A 46 -5.97 -4.06 5.24
C ALA A 46 -4.98 -4.46 4.13
N ARG A 47 -5.48 -4.58 2.88
CA ARG A 47 -4.64 -4.84 1.70
C ARG A 47 -3.73 -3.64 1.36
N ILE A 48 -4.20 -2.39 1.47
CA ILE A 48 -3.34 -1.21 1.32
C ILE A 48 -2.22 -1.19 2.37
N GLU A 49 -2.56 -1.46 3.63
CA GLU A 49 -1.58 -1.48 4.72
C GLU A 49 -0.53 -2.57 4.48
N PHE A 50 -0.94 -3.74 4.02
CA PHE A 50 -0.01 -4.78 3.59
C PHE A 50 0.88 -4.32 2.42
N ALA A 51 0.32 -3.68 1.39
CA ALA A 51 1.10 -3.12 0.28
C ALA A 51 2.14 -2.11 0.76
N LYS A 52 1.81 -1.23 1.72
CA LYS A 52 2.75 -0.27 2.31
C LYS A 52 3.91 -0.97 3.01
N HIS A 53 3.64 -2.00 3.82
CA HIS A 53 4.71 -2.80 4.46
C HIS A 53 5.59 -3.47 3.41
N MET A 54 4.99 -4.06 2.38
CA MET A 54 5.73 -4.69 1.29
C MET A 54 6.57 -3.68 0.51
N THR A 55 6.10 -2.45 0.28
CA THR A 55 6.90 -1.40 -0.35
C THR A 55 8.17 -1.10 0.44
N ILE A 56 8.04 -0.91 1.76
CA ILE A 56 9.19 -0.63 2.63
C ILE A 56 10.16 -1.81 2.63
N TYR A 57 9.65 -3.03 2.86
CA TYR A 57 10.45 -4.25 2.83
C TYR A 57 11.18 -4.46 1.49
N CYS A 58 10.45 -4.38 0.38
CA CYS A 58 11.02 -4.57 -0.95
C CYS A 58 12.04 -3.47 -1.29
N GLY A 59 11.78 -2.22 -0.91
CA GLY A 59 12.73 -1.12 -1.07
C GLY A 59 14.04 -1.37 -0.33
N ILE A 60 13.95 -1.78 0.93
CA ILE A 60 15.12 -2.10 1.78
C ILE A 60 15.94 -3.26 1.20
N VAL A 61 15.30 -4.34 0.78
CA VAL A 61 16.00 -5.53 0.27
C VAL A 61 16.55 -5.30 -1.14
N LYS A 62 15.79 -4.64 -2.01
CA LYS A 62 16.19 -4.44 -3.40
C LYS A 62 17.25 -3.35 -3.56
N LEU A 63 17.03 -2.18 -2.96
CA LEU A 63 17.90 -1.02 -3.18
C LEU A 63 19.16 -1.06 -2.31
N HIS A 64 19.05 -1.62 -1.10
CA HIS A 64 20.13 -1.62 -0.11
C HIS A 64 20.71 -3.01 0.14
N GLN A 65 20.27 -4.01 -0.64
CA GLN A 65 20.81 -5.38 -0.63
C GLN A 65 20.85 -6.03 0.76
N THR A 66 19.94 -5.66 1.64
CA THR A 66 19.92 -6.16 3.01
C THR A 66 19.56 -7.65 3.07
N ASP A 67 19.86 -8.27 4.20
CA ASP A 67 19.37 -9.61 4.55
C ASP A 67 17.84 -9.60 4.65
N ALA A 68 17.19 -10.49 3.89
CA ALA A 68 15.74 -10.50 3.75
C ALA A 68 15.02 -10.78 5.07
N ASP A 69 15.48 -11.79 5.82
CA ASP A 69 14.84 -12.18 7.08
C ASP A 69 14.92 -11.07 8.12
N LEU A 70 16.10 -10.46 8.27
CA LEU A 70 16.31 -9.39 9.22
C LEU A 70 15.54 -8.13 8.84
N SER A 71 15.49 -7.78 7.55
CA SER A 71 14.69 -6.67 7.04
C SER A 71 13.20 -6.91 7.23
N TRP A 72 12.71 -8.14 7.03
CA TRP A 72 11.31 -8.48 7.29
C TRP A 72 10.96 -8.34 8.77
N LYS A 73 11.80 -8.84 9.67
CA LYS A 73 11.62 -8.67 11.12
C LYS A 73 11.60 -7.19 11.54
N ALA A 74 12.49 -6.38 10.97
CA ALA A 74 12.52 -4.95 11.26
C ALA A 74 11.24 -4.24 10.79
N VAL A 75 10.77 -4.53 9.57
CA VAL A 75 9.56 -3.91 9.02
C VAL A 75 8.30 -4.34 9.76
N THR A 76 8.18 -5.62 10.10
CA THR A 76 7.01 -6.16 10.82
C THR A 76 6.99 -5.80 12.32
N GLY A 77 8.15 -5.52 12.91
CA GLY A 77 8.26 -5.00 14.27
C GLY A 77 8.03 -3.49 14.39
N ASP A 78 8.02 -2.75 13.28
CA ASP A 78 7.81 -1.30 13.25
C ASP A 78 6.31 -0.97 13.15
N TYR A 79 5.83 -0.05 13.99
CA TYR A 79 4.46 0.47 13.86
C TYR A 79 4.37 1.46 12.69
N LEU A 80 3.90 0.96 11.55
CA LEU A 80 3.86 1.72 10.29
C LEU A 80 2.68 2.70 10.21
N SER A 81 2.74 3.79 10.98
CA SER A 81 1.80 4.92 10.85
C SER A 81 1.92 5.62 9.49
N ARG A 82 0.96 6.49 9.14
CA ARG A 82 0.98 7.27 7.87
C ARG A 82 2.24 8.12 7.75
N THR A 83 2.59 8.83 8.82
CA THR A 83 3.81 9.66 8.88
C THR A 83 5.04 8.80 8.78
N ARG A 84 5.09 7.70 9.56
CA ARG A 84 6.21 6.75 9.56
C ARG A 84 6.46 6.15 8.19
N PHE A 85 5.40 5.77 7.48
CA PHE A 85 5.49 5.27 6.10
C PHE A 85 6.13 6.30 5.16
N ARG A 86 5.71 7.57 5.21
CA ARG A 86 6.27 8.64 4.36
C ARG A 86 7.74 8.90 4.66
N GLU A 87 8.11 8.92 5.94
CA GLU A 87 9.48 9.10 6.38
C GLU A 87 10.38 7.95 5.91
N LEU A 88 9.96 6.71 6.17
CA LEU A 88 10.69 5.53 5.70
C LEU A 88 10.79 5.49 4.19
N PHE A 89 9.71 5.79 3.47
CA PHE A 89 9.74 5.85 2.01
C PHE A 89 10.78 6.87 1.52
N ARG A 90 10.81 8.07 2.09
CA ARG A 90 11.83 9.08 1.75
C ARG A 90 13.24 8.57 2.04
N THR A 91 13.46 7.98 3.22
CA THR A 91 14.77 7.46 3.62
C THR A 91 15.26 6.33 2.72
N ILE A 92 14.38 5.40 2.34
CA ILE A 92 14.74 4.20 1.59
C ILE A 92 14.89 4.48 0.10
N PHE A 93 14.00 5.29 -0.48
CA PHE A 93 13.94 5.53 -1.93
C PHE A 93 14.60 6.85 -2.34
N GLY A 94 14.93 7.74 -1.39
CA GLY A 94 15.48 9.07 -1.67
C GLY A 94 14.51 10.00 -2.40
N LYS A 95 13.21 9.68 -2.39
CA LYS A 95 12.16 10.39 -3.14
C LYS A 95 10.94 10.62 -2.26
N HIS A 96 10.21 11.69 -2.54
CA HIS A 96 8.92 11.97 -1.93
C HIS A 96 7.80 11.39 -2.78
N ILE A 97 6.80 10.79 -2.15
CA ILE A 97 5.52 10.47 -2.79
C ILE A 97 4.84 11.80 -3.12
N SER A 98 4.35 11.96 -4.34
CA SER A 98 3.76 13.23 -4.77
C SER A 98 2.50 13.56 -3.95
N GLU A 99 2.33 14.84 -3.62
CA GLU A 99 1.15 15.34 -2.90
C GLU A 99 -0.19 14.95 -3.56
N PRO A 100 -0.35 15.02 -4.91
CA PRO A 100 -1.58 14.57 -5.55
C PRO A 100 -1.89 13.08 -5.38
N LEU A 101 -0.86 12.25 -5.21
CA LEU A 101 -1.04 10.81 -4.96
C LEU A 101 -1.41 10.56 -3.50
N LEU A 102 -0.73 11.23 -2.57
CA LEU A 102 -1.03 11.17 -1.14
C LEU A 102 -2.46 11.63 -0.84
N LYS A 103 -2.92 12.72 -1.45
CA LYS A 103 -4.28 13.26 -1.23
C LYS A 103 -5.39 12.27 -1.58
N LYS A 104 -5.21 11.42 -2.60
CA LYS A 104 -6.19 10.37 -2.96
C LYS A 104 -6.31 9.32 -1.86
N LEU A 105 -5.17 8.92 -1.32
CA LEU A 105 -5.15 7.96 -0.22
C LEU A 105 -5.69 8.60 1.07
N GLU A 106 -5.29 9.83 1.38
CA GLU A 106 -5.77 10.56 2.57
C GLU A 106 -7.29 10.73 2.57
N SER A 107 -7.90 11.05 1.41
CA SER A 107 -9.35 11.17 1.32
C SER A 107 -10.06 9.85 1.58
N ALA A 108 -9.52 8.74 1.08
CA ALA A 108 -10.06 7.41 1.34
C ALA A 108 -9.84 6.98 2.82
N GLU A 109 -8.65 7.25 3.35
CA GLU A 109 -8.28 6.97 4.75
C GLU A 109 -9.17 7.72 5.74
N ALA A 110 -9.50 8.99 5.45
CA ALA A 110 -10.41 9.78 6.29
C ALA A 110 -11.84 9.19 6.35
N VAL A 111 -12.30 8.55 5.28
CA VAL A 111 -13.59 7.84 5.24
C VAL A 111 -13.50 6.57 6.11
N ARG A 112 -12.41 5.81 6.01
CA ARG A 112 -12.16 4.64 6.85
C ARG A 112 -12.08 5.00 8.34
N ASP A 113 -11.34 6.05 8.69
CA ASP A 113 -11.17 6.45 10.10
C ASP A 113 -12.52 6.82 10.72
N LYS A 114 -13.35 7.59 9.99
CA LYS A 114 -14.71 7.90 10.44
C LYS A 114 -15.51 6.63 10.70
N HIS A 115 -15.44 5.68 9.78
CA HIS A 115 -16.16 4.42 9.90
C HIS A 115 -15.67 3.58 11.11
N VAL A 116 -14.36 3.38 11.26
CA VAL A 116 -13.76 2.62 12.37
C VAL A 116 -14.07 3.26 13.73
N HIS A 117 -14.12 4.59 13.80
CA HIS A 117 -14.51 5.32 15.00
C HIS A 117 -16.04 5.44 15.20
N GLY A 118 -16.84 4.67 14.46
CA GLY A 118 -18.31 4.65 14.60
C GLY A 118 -19.02 5.93 14.19
N LYS A 119 -18.33 6.85 13.49
CA LYS A 119 -18.93 8.09 12.99
C LYS A 119 -19.79 7.78 11.76
N PRO A 120 -20.88 8.53 11.53
CA PRO A 120 -21.74 8.31 10.37
C PRO A 120 -20.98 8.57 9.06
N VAL A 121 -21.03 7.58 8.17
CA VAL A 121 -20.45 7.66 6.82
C VAL A 121 -21.53 7.23 5.83
N THR A 122 -21.75 8.02 4.78
CA THR A 122 -22.73 7.68 3.75
C THR A 122 -22.19 6.57 2.83
N PRO A 123 -23.05 5.70 2.30
CA PRO A 123 -22.64 4.71 1.30
C PRO A 123 -21.93 5.31 0.09
N ALA A 124 -22.30 6.53 -0.31
CA ALA A 124 -21.66 7.27 -1.38
C ALA A 124 -20.18 7.59 -1.08
N ASN A 125 -19.86 7.96 0.17
CA ASN A 125 -18.49 8.20 0.59
C ASN A 125 -17.66 6.92 0.63
N LEU A 126 -18.24 5.80 1.08
CA LEU A 126 -17.57 4.49 1.09
C LEU A 126 -17.23 4.04 -0.32
N ARG A 127 -18.18 4.15 -1.26
CA ARG A 127 -17.93 3.83 -2.67
C ARG A 127 -16.86 4.73 -3.29
N LYS A 128 -16.84 6.01 -2.95
CA LYS A 128 -15.78 6.92 -3.40
C LYS A 128 -14.42 6.50 -2.86
N ALA A 129 -14.31 6.16 -1.57
CA ALA A 129 -13.06 5.71 -0.97
C ALA A 129 -12.50 4.45 -1.65
N LEU A 130 -13.36 3.51 -2.06
CA LEU A 130 -12.96 2.33 -2.83
C LEU A 130 -12.39 2.71 -4.20
N VAL A 131 -13.07 3.58 -4.94
CA VAL A 131 -12.59 4.06 -6.26
C VAL A 131 -11.27 4.83 -6.14
N ASP A 132 -11.16 5.73 -5.16
CA ASP A 132 -9.94 6.50 -4.90
C ASP A 132 -8.77 5.57 -4.52
N THR A 133 -9.05 4.47 -3.80
CA THR A 133 -8.05 3.45 -3.47
C THR A 133 -7.54 2.70 -4.69
N LEU A 134 -8.43 2.27 -5.59
CA LEU A 134 -8.03 1.56 -6.82
C LEU A 134 -7.12 2.45 -7.68
N LYS A 135 -7.50 3.72 -7.85
CA LYS A 135 -6.68 4.72 -8.58
C LYS A 135 -5.35 4.98 -7.89
N PHE A 136 -5.35 5.09 -6.56
CA PHE A 136 -4.11 5.20 -5.79
C PHE A 136 -3.20 3.99 -6.05
N ALA A 137 -3.74 2.78 -6.06
CA ALA A 137 -2.96 1.56 -6.27
C ALA A 137 -2.25 1.54 -7.64
N GLU A 138 -2.96 1.95 -8.70
CA GLU A 138 -2.40 2.06 -10.05
C GLU A 138 -1.30 3.12 -10.14
N GLU A 139 -1.60 4.35 -9.70
CA GLU A 139 -0.65 5.46 -9.74
C GLU A 139 0.57 5.18 -8.85
N PHE A 140 0.36 4.52 -7.70
CA PHE A 140 1.44 4.14 -6.79
C PHE A 140 2.30 3.01 -7.35
N ASN A 141 1.73 2.03 -8.05
CA ASN A 141 2.50 1.04 -8.80
C ASN A 141 3.39 1.70 -9.84
N ALA A 142 2.85 2.60 -10.65
CA ALA A 142 3.62 3.33 -11.65
C ALA A 142 4.75 4.15 -11.01
N PHE A 143 4.46 4.84 -9.91
CA PHE A 143 5.44 5.63 -9.17
C PHE A 143 6.56 4.76 -8.59
N VAL A 144 6.23 3.71 -7.84
CA VAL A 144 7.24 2.82 -7.22
C VAL A 144 8.06 2.10 -8.29
N TYR A 145 7.42 1.70 -9.40
CA TYR A 145 8.13 1.09 -10.52
C TYR A 145 9.19 2.04 -11.09
N SER A 146 8.87 3.33 -11.25
CA SER A 146 9.83 4.31 -11.78
C SER A 146 11.07 4.50 -10.90
N VAL A 147 10.94 4.33 -9.57
CA VAL A 147 12.05 4.55 -8.62
C VAL A 147 12.76 3.27 -8.18
N ALA A 148 12.11 2.10 -8.28
CA ALA A 148 12.66 0.86 -7.75
C ALA A 148 12.35 -0.40 -8.57
N GLN A 149 11.68 -0.28 -9.72
CA GLN A 149 11.45 -1.39 -10.66
C GLN A 149 10.74 -2.59 -10.00
N PHE A 150 9.73 -2.33 -9.16
CA PHE A 150 8.76 -3.31 -8.68
C PHE A 150 7.41 -2.62 -8.46
N ARG A 151 6.34 -3.39 -8.34
CA ARG A 151 4.97 -2.88 -8.22
C ARG A 151 4.32 -3.42 -6.93
N PRO A 152 4.07 -2.58 -5.91
CA PRO A 152 3.56 -3.02 -4.61
C PRO A 152 2.22 -3.76 -4.65
N PHE A 153 1.32 -3.35 -5.55
CA PHE A 153 0.00 -3.94 -5.77
C PHE A 153 0.03 -4.99 -6.88
N ALA A 154 1.09 -5.80 -6.94
CA ALA A 154 1.26 -6.86 -7.93
C ALA A 154 1.90 -8.10 -7.28
N ASP A 155 2.23 -9.09 -8.11
CA ASP A 155 3.04 -10.23 -7.68
C ASP A 155 4.49 -9.77 -7.44
N LEU A 156 4.99 -9.97 -6.22
CA LEU A 156 6.33 -9.56 -5.80
C LEU A 156 7.37 -10.68 -5.95
N ARG A 157 7.02 -11.84 -6.54
CA ARG A 157 8.02 -12.88 -6.83
C ARG A 157 9.14 -12.32 -7.72
N GLY A 158 10.39 -12.55 -7.30
CA GLY A 158 11.56 -12.08 -8.03
C GLY A 158 11.87 -10.58 -7.88
N PHE A 159 11.17 -9.83 -7.01
CA PHE A 159 11.36 -8.37 -6.89
C PHE A 159 12.81 -7.93 -6.69
N LYS A 160 13.60 -8.73 -5.96
CA LYS A 160 15.01 -8.48 -5.62
C LYS A 160 15.96 -8.57 -6.83
N GLY A 161 15.61 -9.38 -7.85
CA GLY A 161 16.53 -9.75 -8.92
C GLY A 161 17.72 -10.58 -8.43
N ALA A 162 18.83 -10.56 -9.17
CA ALA A 162 20.01 -11.40 -8.93
C ALA A 162 21.00 -10.84 -7.86
N GLY A 163 20.64 -9.77 -7.15
CA GLY A 163 21.52 -9.13 -6.17
C GLY A 163 21.83 -10.02 -4.96
N LYS A 164 23.11 -10.14 -4.60
CA LYS A 164 23.55 -10.84 -3.39
C LYS A 164 23.24 -9.99 -2.16
N SER A 165 22.66 -10.60 -1.12
CA SER A 165 22.43 -9.89 0.15
C SER A 165 23.74 -9.66 0.89
N LEU A 166 23.83 -8.52 1.55
CA LEU A 166 24.83 -8.19 2.54
C LEU A 166 24.65 -9.09 3.78
N PRO A 167 25.74 -9.36 4.52
CA PRO A 167 25.66 -10.10 5.77
C PRO A 167 24.73 -9.43 6.79
N LYS A 168 24.20 -10.22 7.73
CA LYS A 168 23.33 -9.74 8.81
C LYS A 168 23.99 -8.65 9.66
N SER A 169 25.31 -8.71 9.88
CA SER A 169 26.05 -7.67 10.62
C SER A 169 25.94 -6.29 9.95
N THR A 170 26.23 -6.21 8.65
CA THR A 170 26.10 -4.96 7.87
C THR A 170 24.65 -4.53 7.75
N THR A 171 23.73 -5.47 7.54
CA THR A 171 22.29 -5.18 7.47
C THR A 171 21.78 -4.50 8.74
N ARG A 172 22.24 -4.91 9.94
CA ARG A 172 21.85 -4.25 11.19
C ARG A 172 22.22 -2.76 11.20
N TRP A 173 23.41 -2.41 10.71
CA TRP A 173 23.84 -1.01 10.64
C TRP A 173 23.01 -0.20 9.65
N ILE A 174 22.70 -0.78 8.48
CA ILE A 174 21.83 -0.14 7.48
C ILE A 174 20.45 0.12 8.07
N LEU A 175 19.82 -0.89 8.67
CA LEU A 175 18.48 -0.76 9.25
C LEU A 175 18.45 0.25 10.40
N LYS A 176 19.47 0.26 11.27
CA LYS A 176 19.63 1.30 12.31
C LYS A 176 19.77 2.70 11.70
N GLY A 177 20.55 2.84 10.62
CA GLY A 177 20.68 4.10 9.87
C GLY A 177 19.37 4.57 9.23
N MET A 178 18.49 3.64 8.86
CA MET A 178 17.11 3.91 8.42
C MET A 178 16.13 4.15 9.58
N ASN A 179 16.64 4.20 10.82
CA ASN A 179 15.90 4.43 12.05
C ASN A 179 14.91 3.29 12.41
N PHE A 180 15.22 2.03 12.06
CA PHE A 180 14.51 0.86 12.60
C PHE A 180 15.06 0.47 13.97
N GLN A 181 14.16 0.08 14.88
CA GLN A 181 14.54 -0.56 16.14
C GLN A 181 14.70 -2.06 15.91
N LEU A 182 15.91 -2.56 16.15
CA LEU A 182 16.24 -3.98 16.04
C LEU A 182 16.29 -4.53 17.45
N ASN A 183 15.15 -5.01 17.93
CA ASN A 183 15.04 -5.73 19.20
C ASN A 183 15.49 -7.18 19.03
#